data_AF-A0A7V8XH36-F1
#
_entry.id   AF-A0A7V8XH36-F1
#
_cell.length_a   1.000
_cell.length_b   1.000
_cell.length_c   1.000
_cell.angle_alpha   90.00
_cell.angle_beta   90.00
_cell.angle_gamma   90.00
#
_symmetry.space_group_name_H-M   'P 1'
#
loop_
_entity.id
_entity.type
_entity.pdbx_description
1 polymer ?
#
loop_
_entity_poly.entity_id
_entity_poly.type
_entity_poly.pdbx_seq_one_letter_code
_entity_poly.pdbx_strand_id
1 'polypeptide(L)'
;MMLLVRTWNVFHGNASPPRRAGFLRRMVELATSDDPDVLCLQEVPVWALRRLGSWSGMTSIGAVARPAARPGAISTWVTGLNQGFFRSGLAGQANAVLVPRSRKVSDLGSEQISEPRRERRIVQAVRLEGHPSVVVANLHATNDFRDPDVPRAEAQRSTRFVERLARPGEATVLAGDFNVADPLLEGFSAPFEGIDDVLVRNASIRERMVWPRELRMQDGVVLSDHAPLDCLVEVS
;
A
#
# COMPACT_ATOMS: atom_id res chain seq x y z
N MET A 1 21.07 6.77 7.75
CA MET A 1 19.77 6.60 8.45
C MET A 1 19.21 5.24 8.08
N MET A 2 18.73 4.47 9.06
CA MET A 2 18.02 3.21 8.81
C MET A 2 16.52 3.46 8.85
N LEU A 3 15.76 2.85 7.93
CA LEU A 3 14.31 2.93 7.85
C LEU A 3 13.71 1.53 7.71
N LEU A 4 12.78 1.16 8.59
CA LEU A 4 11.91 0.01 8.38
C LEU A 4 10.71 0.44 7.54
N VAL A 5 10.70 0.05 6.26
CA VAL A 5 9.59 0.27 5.34
C VAL A 5 8.81 -1.04 5.22
N ARG A 6 7.53 -1.00 5.58
CA ARG A 6 6.59 -2.11 5.44
C ARG A 6 5.57 -1.81 4.36
N THR A 7 5.21 -2.81 3.57
CA THR A 7 4.05 -2.74 2.66
C THR A 7 3.08 -3.89 2.87
N TRP A 8 1.78 -3.62 2.75
CA TRP A 8 0.74 -4.65 2.84
C TRP A 8 -0.54 -4.29 2.10
N ASN A 9 -0.94 -5.13 1.14
CA ASN A 9 -2.29 -5.13 0.60
C ASN A 9 -3.24 -5.77 1.63
N VAL A 10 -4.14 -4.98 2.21
CA VAL A 10 -5.01 -5.43 3.32
C VAL A 10 -6.29 -6.12 2.84
N PHE A 11 -6.46 -6.32 1.53
CA PHE A 11 -7.58 -7.02 0.92
C PHE A 11 -8.95 -6.54 1.41
N HIS A 12 -9.14 -5.22 1.49
CA HIS A 12 -10.34 -4.57 2.04
C HIS A 12 -10.69 -4.98 3.49
N GLY A 13 -9.72 -5.52 4.24
CA GLY A 13 -9.89 -6.05 5.58
C GLY A 13 -10.35 -7.51 5.63
N ASN A 14 -10.32 -8.24 4.52
CA ASN A 14 -10.73 -9.65 4.49
C ASN A 14 -9.60 -10.58 4.96
N ALA A 15 -9.99 -11.74 5.49
CA ALA A 15 -9.07 -12.86 5.69
C ALA A 15 -8.97 -13.73 4.43
N SER A 16 -8.01 -14.65 4.40
CA SER A 16 -7.91 -15.72 3.41
C SER A 16 -8.15 -17.10 4.05
N PRO A 17 -9.23 -17.82 3.66
CA PRO A 17 -10.32 -17.38 2.79
C PRO A 17 -11.23 -16.31 3.45
N PRO A 18 -11.98 -15.51 2.67
CA PRO A 18 -12.84 -14.45 3.20
C PRO A 18 -13.87 -14.92 4.21
N ARG A 19 -14.13 -14.10 5.23
CA ARG A 19 -15.12 -14.37 6.29
C ARG A 19 -16.15 -13.24 6.37
N ARG A 20 -17.21 -13.45 7.17
CA ARG A 20 -18.21 -12.42 7.44
C ARG A 20 -17.67 -11.27 8.31
N ALA A 21 -16.73 -11.57 9.20
CA ALA A 21 -16.07 -10.57 10.02
C ALA A 21 -14.94 -9.89 9.23
N GLY A 22 -14.82 -8.57 9.36
CA GLY A 22 -13.69 -7.81 8.84
C GLY A 22 -12.57 -7.73 9.87
N PHE A 23 -11.33 -7.80 9.42
CA PHE A 23 -10.11 -7.81 10.23
C PHE A 23 -9.26 -6.55 10.06
N LEU A 24 -9.73 -5.55 9.29
CA LEU A 24 -8.93 -4.37 8.95
C LEU A 24 -8.27 -3.68 10.14
N ARG A 25 -9.03 -3.43 11.22
CA ARG A 25 -8.48 -2.81 12.43
C ARG A 25 -7.32 -3.65 13.01
N ARG A 26 -7.51 -4.97 13.09
CA ARG A 26 -6.51 -5.91 13.62
C ARG A 26 -5.27 -5.98 12.73
N MET A 27 -5.46 -5.97 11.40
CA MET A 27 -4.35 -5.89 10.45
C MET A 27 -3.53 -4.63 10.66
N VAL A 28 -4.18 -3.48 10.81
CA VAL A 28 -3.50 -2.20 11.06
C VAL A 28 -2.78 -2.25 12.41
N GLU A 29 -3.44 -2.68 13.48
CA GLU A 29 -2.83 -2.81 14.82
C GLU A 29 -1.63 -3.78 14.82
N LEU A 30 -1.73 -4.89 14.10
CA LEU A 30 -0.64 -5.87 13.94
C LEU A 30 0.54 -5.27 13.17
N ALA A 31 0.27 -4.67 12.02
CA ALA A 31 1.29 -4.11 11.13
C ALA A 31 1.98 -2.87 11.68
N THR A 32 1.52 -2.32 12.80
CA THR A 32 2.15 -1.18 13.47
C THR A 32 2.60 -1.50 14.89
N SER A 33 2.55 -2.77 15.31
CA SER A 33 2.83 -3.17 16.69
C SER A 33 4.30 -3.00 17.11
N ASP A 34 5.22 -2.96 16.14
CA ASP A 34 6.66 -2.78 16.27
C ASP A 34 7.14 -1.42 15.72
N ASP A 35 6.22 -0.46 15.53
CA ASP A 35 6.50 0.92 15.14
C ASP A 35 7.37 1.08 13.86
N PRO A 36 6.94 0.58 12.69
CA PRO A 36 7.71 0.76 11.45
C PRO A 36 7.84 2.25 11.10
N ASP A 37 8.96 2.62 10.47
CA ASP A 37 9.20 4.01 10.06
C ASP A 37 8.21 4.49 8.99
N VAL A 38 7.81 3.56 8.10
CA VAL A 38 6.76 3.76 7.11
C VAL A 38 5.98 2.48 6.89
N LEU A 39 4.66 2.58 6.85
CA LEU A 39 3.77 1.50 6.42
C LEU A 39 2.90 1.94 5.23
N CYS A 40 3.10 1.29 4.09
CA CYS A 40 2.34 1.46 2.86
C CYS A 40 1.20 0.44 2.80
N LEU A 41 -0.05 0.90 2.74
CA LEU A 41 -1.24 0.05 2.65
C LEU A 41 -1.93 0.19 1.29
N GLN A 42 -2.34 -0.93 0.71
CA GLN A 42 -3.17 -1.00 -0.49
C GLN A 42 -4.53 -1.65 -0.17
N GLU A 43 -5.53 -1.43 -1.03
CA GLU A 43 -6.90 -1.92 -0.83
C GLU A 43 -7.55 -1.49 0.48
N VAL A 44 -7.25 -0.26 0.93
CA VAL A 44 -7.90 0.30 2.11
C VAL A 44 -9.31 0.76 1.73
N PRO A 45 -10.37 0.31 2.43
CA PRO A 45 -11.71 0.86 2.24
C PRO A 45 -11.75 2.36 2.56
N VAL A 46 -12.40 3.19 1.74
CA VAL A 46 -12.37 4.66 1.89
C VAL A 46 -12.86 5.12 3.27
N TRP A 47 -13.87 4.45 3.82
CA TRP A 47 -14.41 4.76 5.16
C TRP A 47 -13.39 4.60 6.28
N ALA A 48 -12.34 3.80 6.07
CA ALA A 48 -11.32 3.47 7.06
C ALA A 48 -10.20 4.51 7.11
N LEU A 49 -9.99 5.34 6.07
CA LEU A 49 -8.94 6.36 6.05
C LEU A 49 -8.99 7.29 7.28
N ARG A 50 -10.20 7.68 7.70
CA ARG A 50 -10.47 8.49 8.90
C ARG A 50 -10.27 7.75 10.24
N ARG A 51 -10.01 6.45 10.21
CA ARG A 51 -9.80 5.58 11.39
C ARG A 51 -8.37 5.10 11.52
N LEU A 52 -7.61 5.06 10.42
CA LEU A 52 -6.24 4.53 10.39
C LEU A 52 -5.37 5.14 11.49
N GLY A 53 -5.30 6.47 11.59
CA GLY A 53 -4.47 7.12 12.61
C GLY A 53 -4.89 6.84 14.06
N SER A 54 -6.16 6.48 14.30
CA SER A 54 -6.62 6.06 15.64
C SER A 54 -6.28 4.60 15.95
N TRP A 55 -6.23 3.74 14.93
CA TRP A 55 -5.93 2.32 15.09
C TRP A 55 -4.43 2.05 15.15
N SER A 56 -3.64 2.75 14.34
CA SER A 56 -2.18 2.60 14.31
C SER A 56 -1.45 3.46 15.33
N GLY A 57 -2.07 4.54 15.83
CA GLY A 57 -1.35 5.57 16.59
C GLY A 57 -0.40 6.42 15.72
N MET A 58 -0.38 6.22 14.40
CA MET A 58 0.50 6.91 13.46
C MET A 58 -0.21 8.08 12.75
N THR A 59 0.56 8.96 12.12
CA THR A 59 0.04 9.92 11.14
C THR A 59 -0.37 9.16 9.88
N SER A 60 -1.57 9.42 9.36
CA SER A 60 -2.12 8.73 8.20
C SER A 60 -2.37 9.69 7.04
N ILE A 61 -1.75 9.42 5.89
CA ILE A 61 -1.99 10.14 4.64
C ILE A 61 -2.63 9.16 3.67
N GLY A 62 -3.87 9.43 3.25
CA GLY A 62 -4.63 8.54 2.37
C GLY A 62 -4.90 9.13 1.00
N ALA A 63 -4.87 8.29 -0.04
CA ALA A 63 -5.22 8.68 -1.40
C ALA A 63 -6.32 7.77 -1.97
N VAL A 64 -7.44 8.35 -2.41
CA VAL A 64 -8.58 7.58 -2.92
C VAL A 64 -8.34 7.18 -4.38
N ALA A 65 -8.29 5.87 -4.63
CA ALA A 65 -8.21 5.29 -5.98
C ALA A 65 -9.60 5.25 -6.62
N ARG A 66 -10.62 4.86 -5.86
CA ARG A 66 -12.01 4.74 -6.30
C ARG A 66 -12.96 5.22 -5.19
N PRO A 67 -13.88 6.15 -5.48
CA PRO A 67 -14.83 6.63 -4.47
C PRO A 67 -15.79 5.52 -4.03
N ALA A 68 -16.31 5.65 -2.81
CA ALA A 68 -17.43 4.82 -2.35
C ALA A 68 -18.68 5.09 -3.19
N ALA A 69 -19.51 4.07 -3.36
CA ALA A 69 -20.81 4.22 -4.03
C ALA A 69 -21.74 5.12 -3.19
N ARG A 70 -22.50 6.01 -3.84
CA ARG A 70 -23.48 6.86 -3.13
C ARG A 70 -24.68 6.02 -2.65
N PRO A 71 -25.24 6.29 -1.45
CA PRO A 71 -26.34 5.51 -0.87
C PRO A 71 -27.62 5.41 -1.73
N GLY A 72 -27.82 6.34 -2.68
CA GLY A 72 -29.06 6.44 -3.47
C GLY A 72 -29.27 5.38 -4.55
N ALA A 73 -28.27 4.54 -4.87
CA ALA A 73 -28.42 3.49 -5.89
C ALA A 73 -28.67 2.08 -5.31
N ILE A 74 -28.44 1.87 -4.00
CA ILE A 74 -28.36 0.51 -3.41
C ILE A 74 -29.19 0.39 -2.11
N SER A 75 -29.85 1.45 -1.67
CA SER A 75 -30.64 1.47 -0.43
C SER A 75 -31.84 0.50 -0.41
N THR A 76 -32.22 -0.10 -1.54
CA THR A 76 -33.42 -0.96 -1.63
C THR A 76 -33.12 -2.46 -1.71
N TRP A 77 -31.86 -2.91 -1.80
CA TRP A 77 -31.58 -4.32 -2.16
C TRP A 77 -30.79 -5.15 -1.13
N VAL A 78 -30.30 -4.57 -0.03
CA VAL A 78 -29.37 -5.29 0.88
C VAL A 78 -29.89 -5.32 2.32
N THR A 79 -31.01 -5.98 2.53
CA THR A 79 -31.36 -6.59 3.82
C THR A 79 -31.03 -8.08 3.73
N GLY A 80 -29.93 -8.48 4.38
CA GLY A 80 -29.80 -9.85 4.91
C GLY A 80 -28.75 -10.81 4.32
N LEU A 81 -28.06 -10.51 3.20
CA LEU A 81 -27.15 -11.50 2.58
C LEU A 81 -25.75 -10.95 2.31
N ASN A 82 -24.75 -11.58 2.94
CA ASN A 82 -23.29 -11.46 2.74
C ASN A 82 -22.64 -10.07 2.90
N GLN A 83 -22.40 -9.66 4.15
CA GLN A 83 -21.73 -8.40 4.48
C GLN A 83 -20.23 -8.30 4.10
N GLY A 84 -19.53 -9.42 3.83
CA GLY A 84 -18.10 -9.42 3.49
C GLY A 84 -17.81 -9.13 2.01
N PHE A 85 -18.59 -9.73 1.09
CA PHE A 85 -18.33 -9.67 -0.36
C PHE A 85 -18.92 -8.43 -1.04
N PHE A 86 -20.12 -7.99 -0.62
CA PHE A 86 -20.78 -6.82 -1.22
C PHE A 86 -20.22 -5.49 -0.74
N ARG A 87 -19.36 -5.47 0.29
CA ARG A 87 -18.80 -4.23 0.85
C ARG A 87 -17.62 -3.67 0.05
N SER A 88 -16.77 -4.49 -0.59
CA SER A 88 -15.57 -3.98 -1.27
C SER A 88 -15.94 -3.06 -2.44
N GLY A 89 -16.88 -3.47 -3.30
CA GLY A 89 -17.34 -2.66 -4.42
C GLY A 89 -18.06 -1.36 -4.01
N LEU A 90 -18.65 -1.31 -2.81
CA LEU A 90 -19.41 -0.15 -2.34
C LEU A 90 -18.61 0.78 -1.44
N ALA A 91 -17.60 0.25 -0.75
CA ALA A 91 -16.74 1.00 0.16
C ALA A 91 -15.75 1.91 -0.56
N GLY A 92 -15.52 1.70 -1.86
CA GLY A 92 -14.43 2.32 -2.60
C GLY A 92 -13.07 1.78 -2.15
N GLN A 93 -12.02 2.22 -2.84
CA GLN A 93 -10.65 1.77 -2.64
C GLN A 93 -9.71 2.96 -2.49
N ALA A 94 -8.73 2.83 -1.60
CA ALA A 94 -7.70 3.81 -1.34
C ALA A 94 -6.35 3.14 -1.05
N ASN A 95 -5.29 3.91 -1.23
CA ASN A 95 -3.98 3.63 -0.66
C ASN A 95 -3.81 4.49 0.61
N ALA A 96 -2.92 4.09 1.51
CA ALA A 96 -2.52 4.92 2.63
C ALA A 96 -1.04 4.75 2.94
N VAL A 97 -0.43 5.81 3.46
CA VAL A 97 0.92 5.80 4.03
C VAL A 97 0.81 6.21 5.49
N LEU A 98 1.31 5.35 6.39
CA LEU A 98 1.34 5.57 7.82
C LEU A 98 2.78 5.85 8.26
N VAL A 99 2.97 6.90 9.06
CA VAL A 99 4.29 7.35 9.55
C VAL A 99 4.20 7.67 11.04
N PRO A 100 5.19 7.30 11.88
CA PRO A 100 5.17 7.61 13.30
C PRO A 100 4.94 9.11 13.56
N ARG A 101 4.14 9.45 14.58
CA ARG A 101 3.80 10.86 14.89
C ARG A 101 5.00 11.72 15.28
N SER A 102 6.09 11.10 15.74
CA SER A 102 7.35 11.76 16.04
C SER A 102 8.12 12.21 14.79
N ARG A 103 7.79 11.66 13.61
CA ARG A 103 8.44 11.98 12.35
C ARG A 103 7.60 12.97 11.55
N LYS A 104 8.25 14.03 11.06
CA LYS A 104 7.61 15.03 10.20
C LYS A 104 7.46 14.45 8.79
N VAL A 105 6.25 14.57 8.23
CA VAL A 105 5.91 14.04 6.90
C VAL A 105 5.11 15.09 6.12
N SER A 106 5.41 15.21 4.83
CA SER A 106 4.66 16.05 3.89
C SER A 106 3.95 15.19 2.85
N ASP A 107 2.69 15.50 2.56
CA ASP A 107 1.96 14.89 1.45
C ASP A 107 2.42 15.50 0.12
N LEU A 108 2.83 14.66 -0.83
CA LEU A 108 3.26 15.07 -2.16
C LEU A 108 2.20 14.78 -3.24
N GLY A 109 1.04 14.27 -2.82
CA GLY A 109 -0.10 13.97 -3.70
C GLY A 109 -0.07 12.58 -4.31
N SER A 110 -0.89 12.40 -5.34
CA SER A 110 -1.08 11.11 -6.02
C SER A 110 -1.35 11.29 -7.51
N GLU A 111 -0.99 10.31 -8.32
CA GLU A 111 -1.23 10.28 -9.76
C GLU A 111 -1.91 8.97 -10.19
N GLN A 112 -2.79 9.04 -11.18
CA GLN A 112 -3.35 7.84 -11.80
C GLN A 112 -2.29 7.17 -12.67
N ILE A 113 -2.03 5.89 -12.41
CA ILE A 113 -1.07 5.09 -13.16
C ILE A 113 -1.74 4.13 -14.12
N SER A 114 -3.03 3.80 -13.98
CA SER A 114 -3.71 2.95 -14.98
C SER A 114 -4.16 3.72 -16.22
N GLU A 115 -4.25 3.01 -17.33
CA GLU A 115 -4.76 3.55 -18.59
C GLU A 115 -6.24 3.97 -18.48
N PRO A 116 -6.68 4.92 -19.32
CA PRO A 116 -8.10 5.26 -19.43
C PRO A 116 -8.96 4.02 -19.74
N ARG A 117 -10.13 3.93 -19.11
CA ARG A 117 -11.11 2.82 -19.22
C ARG A 117 -10.76 1.53 -18.47
N ARG A 118 -9.54 1.38 -17.94
CA ARG A 118 -9.24 0.34 -16.95
C ARG A 118 -9.70 0.77 -15.56
N GLU A 119 -9.70 -0.17 -14.61
CA GLU A 119 -9.89 0.18 -13.20
C GLU A 119 -8.86 1.24 -12.80
N ARG A 120 -9.29 2.25 -12.05
CA ARG A 120 -8.41 3.35 -11.65
C ARG A 120 -7.39 2.86 -10.60
N ARG A 121 -6.12 2.88 -10.98
CA ARG A 121 -4.96 2.59 -10.12
C ARG A 121 -4.15 3.86 -9.91
N ILE A 122 -3.58 4.02 -8.72
CA ILE A 122 -2.82 5.23 -8.35
C ILE A 122 -1.48 4.87 -7.73
N VAL A 123 -0.55 5.81 -7.84
CA VAL A 123 0.59 5.96 -6.94
C VAL A 123 0.36 7.17 -6.05
N GLN A 124 0.70 7.07 -4.78
CA GLN A 124 0.70 8.16 -3.80
C GLN A 124 2.12 8.38 -3.31
N ALA A 125 2.55 9.62 -3.07
CA ALA A 125 3.87 9.88 -2.49
C ALA A 125 3.81 10.80 -1.27
N VAL A 126 4.73 10.57 -0.34
CA VAL A 126 4.98 11.42 0.83
C VAL A 126 6.48 11.69 0.94
N ARG A 127 6.85 12.77 1.63
CA ARG A 127 8.22 13.06 2.00
C ARG A 127 8.41 12.85 3.49
N LEU A 128 9.35 12.00 3.87
CA LEU A 128 9.89 12.00 5.22
C LEU A 128 10.87 13.16 5.32
N GLU A 129 10.50 14.16 6.13
CA GLU A 129 11.34 15.34 6.33
C GLU A 129 12.50 15.01 7.26
N GLY A 130 13.65 15.66 7.04
CA GLY A 130 14.87 15.44 7.80
C GLY A 130 16.12 15.59 6.94
N HIS A 131 17.26 15.23 7.52
CA HIS A 131 18.54 15.16 6.81
C HIS A 131 19.20 13.80 7.08
N PRO A 132 19.25 12.90 6.08
CA PRO A 132 18.69 13.03 4.73
C PRO A 132 17.15 12.95 4.71
N SER A 133 16.52 13.64 3.75
CA SER A 133 15.09 13.48 3.45
C SER A 133 14.88 12.32 2.47
N VAL A 134 13.68 11.74 2.48
CA VAL A 134 13.34 10.56 1.66
C VAL A 134 11.96 10.71 1.05
N VAL A 135 11.82 10.44 -0.24
CA VAL A 135 10.50 10.34 -0.88
C VAL A 135 10.06 8.88 -0.85
N VAL A 136 8.89 8.61 -0.25
CA VAL A 136 8.29 7.28 -0.25
C VAL A 136 7.00 7.30 -1.05
N ALA A 137 6.87 6.38 -1.98
CA ALA A 137 5.70 6.21 -2.82
C ALA A 137 5.07 4.84 -2.63
N ASN A 138 3.74 4.84 -2.55
CA ASN A 138 2.89 3.69 -2.38
C ASN A 138 2.03 3.51 -3.63
N LEU A 139 2.19 2.40 -4.35
CA LEU A 139 1.38 2.05 -5.52
C LEU A 139 0.55 0.78 -5.30
N HIS A 140 -0.49 0.66 -6.12
CA HIS A 140 -1.20 -0.60 -6.30
C HIS A 140 -1.52 -0.73 -7.79
N ALA A 141 -0.74 -1.55 -8.50
CA ALA A 141 -0.89 -1.75 -9.93
C ALA A 141 -2.08 -2.66 -10.26
N THR A 142 -2.43 -2.73 -11.54
CA THR A 142 -3.48 -3.59 -12.07
C THR A 142 -3.06 -5.05 -12.00
N ASN A 143 -3.92 -5.91 -11.45
CA ASN A 143 -3.78 -7.36 -11.55
C ASN A 143 -4.23 -7.85 -12.94
N ASP A 144 -3.30 -7.92 -13.89
CA ASP A 144 -3.54 -8.46 -15.24
C ASP A 144 -2.56 -9.61 -15.55
N PHE A 145 -2.87 -10.80 -15.04
CA PHE A 145 -2.05 -11.99 -15.26
C PHE A 145 -1.94 -12.43 -16.74
N ARG A 146 -2.81 -11.92 -17.62
CA ARG A 146 -2.78 -12.24 -19.05
C ARG A 146 -1.85 -11.32 -19.83
N ASP A 147 -1.61 -10.13 -19.29
CA ASP A 147 -0.78 -9.10 -19.90
C ASP A 147 0.09 -8.43 -18.84
N PRO A 148 1.22 -9.04 -18.45
CA PRO A 148 2.11 -8.51 -17.43
C PRO A 148 2.78 -7.19 -17.82
N ASP A 149 2.70 -6.78 -19.09
CA ASP A 149 3.21 -5.48 -19.53
C ASP A 149 2.34 -4.32 -19.02
N VAL A 150 1.07 -4.58 -18.70
CA VAL A 150 0.19 -3.59 -18.06
C VAL A 150 0.73 -3.17 -16.67
N PRO A 151 0.88 -4.06 -15.67
CA PRO A 151 1.44 -3.67 -14.38
C PRO A 151 2.88 -3.14 -14.47
N ARG A 152 3.72 -3.65 -15.39
CA ARG A 152 5.07 -3.09 -15.64
C ARG A 152 5.01 -1.63 -16.08
N ALA A 153 4.15 -1.31 -17.06
CA ALA A 153 3.99 0.06 -17.53
C ALA A 153 3.43 1.00 -16.44
N GLU A 154 2.58 0.48 -15.54
CA GLU A 154 2.09 1.20 -14.37
C GLU A 154 3.18 1.46 -13.33
N ALA A 155 4.05 0.48 -13.09
CA ALA A 155 5.23 0.64 -12.23
C ALA A 155 6.19 1.71 -12.80
N GLN A 156 6.43 1.71 -14.12
CA GLN A 156 7.22 2.75 -14.80
C GLN A 156 6.55 4.13 -14.77
N ARG A 157 5.22 4.23 -14.80
CA ARG A 157 4.53 5.52 -14.57
C ARG A 157 4.73 6.00 -13.13
N SER A 158 4.75 5.07 -12.18
CA SER A 158 5.01 5.36 -10.77
C SER A 158 6.43 5.92 -10.56
N THR A 159 7.46 5.37 -11.21
CA THR A 159 8.82 5.92 -11.12
C THR A 159 8.90 7.35 -11.65
N ARG A 160 8.30 7.63 -12.81
CA ARG A 160 8.26 9.00 -13.38
C ARG A 160 7.56 10.00 -12.46
N PHE A 161 6.51 9.58 -11.76
CA PHE A 161 5.84 10.41 -10.76
C PHE A 161 6.79 10.75 -9.61
N VAL A 162 7.46 9.74 -9.04
CA VAL A 162 8.39 9.92 -7.92
C VAL A 162 9.62 10.74 -8.31
N GLU A 163 10.15 10.54 -9.51
CA GLU A 163 11.31 11.28 -10.04
C GLU A 163 11.04 12.78 -10.15
N ARG A 164 9.83 13.18 -10.56
CA ARG A 164 9.44 14.60 -10.59
C ARG A 164 9.35 15.23 -9.21
N LEU A 165 9.14 14.43 -8.18
CA LEU A 165 9.00 14.88 -6.79
C LEU A 165 10.33 14.86 -6.02
N ALA A 166 11.23 13.94 -6.36
CA ALA A 166 12.51 13.78 -5.69
C ALA A 166 13.48 14.91 -6.05
N ARG A 167 14.24 15.37 -5.06
CA ARG A 167 15.37 16.29 -5.29
C ARG A 167 16.56 15.50 -5.86
N PRO A 168 17.49 16.16 -6.58
CA PRO A 168 18.70 15.49 -7.06
C PRO A 168 19.45 14.78 -5.93
N GLY A 169 19.77 13.49 -6.12
CA GLY A 169 20.47 12.66 -5.13
C GLY A 169 19.64 12.22 -3.93
N GLU A 170 18.37 12.66 -3.82
CA GLU A 170 17.49 12.25 -2.74
C GLU A 170 17.13 10.76 -2.85
N ALA A 171 17.10 10.08 -1.71
CA ALA A 171 16.64 8.70 -1.64
C ALA A 171 15.16 8.60 -1.98
N THR A 172 14.83 7.63 -2.83
CA THR A 172 13.44 7.31 -3.15
C THR A 172 13.15 5.85 -2.83
N VAL A 173 11.96 5.62 -2.28
CA VAL A 173 11.43 4.30 -1.98
C VAL A 173 10.11 4.16 -2.73
N LEU A 174 10.00 3.14 -3.55
CA LEU A 174 8.77 2.75 -4.22
C LEU A 174 8.31 1.41 -3.64
N ALA A 175 7.21 1.42 -2.90
CA ALA A 175 6.67 0.27 -2.21
C ALA A 175 5.22 0.01 -2.64
N GLY A 176 4.77 -1.23 -2.54
CA GLY A 176 3.37 -1.56 -2.79
C GLY A 176 3.16 -2.93 -3.40
N ASP A 177 1.95 -3.10 -3.92
CA ASP A 177 1.56 -4.25 -4.73
C ASP A 177 1.76 -3.91 -6.21
N PHE A 178 2.82 -4.47 -6.79
CA PHE A 178 3.19 -4.28 -8.19
C PHE A 178 2.37 -5.18 -9.13
N ASN A 179 1.66 -6.19 -8.62
CA ASN A 179 0.97 -7.22 -9.40
C ASN A 179 1.82 -7.88 -10.51
N VAL A 180 3.15 -7.76 -10.42
CA VAL A 180 4.14 -8.37 -11.31
C VAL A 180 5.46 -8.55 -10.56
N ALA A 181 6.12 -9.70 -10.74
CA ALA A 181 7.35 -10.02 -10.00
C ALA A 181 8.59 -9.31 -10.54
N ASP A 182 8.56 -8.91 -11.81
CA ASP A 182 9.65 -8.21 -12.49
C ASP A 182 9.15 -6.85 -13.02
N PRO A 183 9.04 -5.83 -12.16
CA PRO A 183 8.56 -4.51 -12.60
C PRO A 183 9.53 -3.76 -13.54
N LEU A 184 10.76 -4.25 -13.72
CA LEU A 184 11.79 -3.73 -14.64
C LEU A 184 12.03 -2.22 -14.54
N LEU A 185 12.39 -1.75 -13.34
CA LEU A 185 12.57 -0.33 -13.04
C LEU A 185 14.04 0.09 -13.09
N GLU A 186 14.39 0.85 -14.11
CA GLU A 186 15.76 1.37 -14.29
C GLU A 186 16.17 2.27 -13.12
N GLY A 187 17.41 2.08 -12.63
CA GLY A 187 17.97 2.87 -11.54
C GLY A 187 17.37 2.60 -10.16
N PHE A 188 16.45 1.63 -10.02
CA PHE A 188 16.02 1.11 -8.73
C PHE A 188 16.75 -0.20 -8.41
N SER A 189 16.74 -0.60 -7.15
CA SER A 189 17.20 -1.92 -6.70
C SER A 189 16.48 -3.06 -7.42
N ALA A 190 17.12 -4.22 -7.50
CA ALA A 190 16.48 -5.43 -8.03
C ALA A 190 15.22 -5.82 -7.23
N PRO A 191 14.20 -6.39 -7.91
CA PRO A 191 13.02 -6.91 -7.23
C PRO A 191 13.36 -8.08 -6.31
N PHE A 192 12.46 -8.33 -5.36
CA PHE A 192 12.49 -9.47 -4.45
C PHE A 192 11.56 -10.60 -4.95
N GLU A 193 11.05 -11.42 -4.04
CA GLU A 193 10.11 -12.50 -4.35
C GLU A 193 8.66 -12.01 -4.32
N GLY A 194 7.83 -12.53 -5.23
CA GLY A 194 6.40 -12.24 -5.27
C GLY A 194 6.06 -10.94 -6.02
N ILE A 195 4.89 -10.38 -5.73
CA ILE A 195 4.34 -9.20 -6.41
C ILE A 195 4.26 -7.96 -5.51
N ASP A 196 4.41 -8.13 -4.20
CA ASP A 196 4.54 -7.05 -3.23
C ASP A 196 6.03 -6.76 -3.05
N ASP A 197 6.46 -5.51 -3.18
CA ASP A 197 7.88 -5.16 -3.07
C ASP A 197 8.14 -3.78 -2.44
N VAL A 198 9.38 -3.56 -2.02
CA VAL A 198 9.98 -2.28 -1.66
C VAL A 198 11.26 -2.12 -2.46
N LEU A 199 11.25 -1.21 -3.43
CA LEU A 199 12.36 -0.89 -4.32
C LEU A 199 12.93 0.48 -3.97
N VAL A 200 14.25 0.63 -4.05
CA VAL A 200 14.92 1.88 -3.66
C VAL A 200 15.84 2.43 -4.74
N ARG A 201 16.02 3.75 -4.77
CA ARG A 201 17.05 4.46 -5.54
C ARG A 201 17.76 5.47 -4.63
N ASN A 202 19.06 5.67 -4.86
CA ASN A 202 19.95 6.48 -4.00
C ASN A 202 19.92 6.04 -2.52
N ALA A 203 19.67 4.76 -2.28
CA ALA A 203 19.65 4.10 -0.99
C ALA A 203 19.99 2.62 -1.19
N SER A 204 20.28 1.92 -0.11
CA SER A 204 20.61 0.48 -0.14
C SER A 204 19.61 -0.31 0.68
N ILE A 205 19.27 -1.51 0.22
CA ILE A 205 18.47 -2.46 1.01
C ILE A 205 19.42 -3.34 1.79
N ARG A 206 19.20 -3.43 3.10
CA ARG A 206 20.00 -4.24 4.01
C ARG A 206 19.34 -5.59 4.28
N GLU A 207 18.02 -5.61 4.40
CA GLU A 207 17.24 -6.82 4.69
C GLU A 207 15.85 -6.72 4.09
N ARG A 208 15.28 -7.88 3.72
CA ARG A 208 13.88 -8.04 3.31
C ARG A 208 13.30 -9.29 3.96
N MET A 209 12.06 -9.20 4.44
CA MET A 209 11.33 -10.34 5.01
C MET A 209 9.86 -10.30 4.60
N VAL A 210 9.41 -11.30 3.86
CA VAL A 210 7.98 -11.59 3.73
C VAL A 210 7.52 -12.27 5.01
N TRP A 211 6.49 -11.72 5.65
CA TRP A 211 5.99 -12.24 6.91
C TRP A 211 5.47 -13.69 6.76
N PRO A 212 5.99 -14.63 7.58
CA PRO A 212 5.46 -15.99 7.63
C PRO A 212 3.97 -16.01 7.92
N ARG A 213 3.29 -17.06 7.44
CA ARG A 213 1.84 -17.25 7.61
C ARG A 213 1.44 -17.15 9.08
N GLU A 214 2.23 -17.72 9.97
CA GLU A 214 1.98 -17.84 11.41
C GLU A 214 1.90 -16.48 12.10
N LEU A 215 2.70 -15.50 11.66
CA LEU A 215 2.71 -14.14 12.24
C LEU A 215 1.45 -13.33 11.90
N ARG A 216 0.74 -13.73 10.84
CA ARG A 216 -0.47 -13.09 10.35
C ARG A 216 -1.69 -13.99 10.47
N MET A 217 -1.64 -14.98 11.34
CA MET A 217 -2.81 -15.80 11.69
C MET A 217 -3.54 -15.22 12.91
N GLN A 218 -4.86 -15.11 12.80
CA GLN A 218 -5.73 -14.71 13.91
C GLN A 218 -7.05 -15.46 13.83
N ASP A 219 -7.56 -15.95 14.96
CA ASP A 219 -8.84 -16.69 15.03
C ASP A 219 -8.95 -17.82 14.00
N GLY A 220 -7.85 -18.52 13.73
CA GLY A 220 -7.79 -19.64 12.78
C GLY A 220 -7.87 -19.25 11.30
N VAL A 221 -7.74 -17.96 10.98
CA VAL A 221 -7.65 -17.47 9.59
C VAL A 221 -6.37 -16.69 9.36
N VAL A 222 -5.96 -16.60 8.10
CA VAL A 222 -4.85 -15.76 7.69
C VAL A 222 -5.38 -14.37 7.36
N LEU A 223 -4.77 -13.34 7.92
CA LEU A 223 -5.08 -11.96 7.61
C LEU A 223 -4.53 -11.64 6.21
N SER A 224 -5.43 -11.20 5.32
CA SER A 224 -5.18 -10.93 3.91
C SER A 224 -4.72 -12.18 3.12
N ASP A 225 -4.97 -12.18 1.82
CA ASP A 225 -4.33 -13.10 0.89
C ASP A 225 -2.89 -12.69 0.58
N HIS A 226 -2.54 -11.42 0.77
CA HIS A 226 -1.16 -10.93 0.72
C HIS A 226 -0.47 -11.01 2.09
N ALA A 227 0.85 -11.26 2.07
CA ALA A 227 1.69 -11.15 3.25
C ALA A 227 2.30 -9.75 3.34
N PRO A 228 2.45 -9.17 4.54
CA PRO A 228 3.31 -8.00 4.71
C PRO A 228 4.73 -8.29 4.23
N LEU A 229 5.37 -7.30 3.61
CA LEU A 229 6.79 -7.30 3.31
C LEU A 229 7.48 -6.20 4.12
N ASP A 230 8.47 -6.60 4.89
CA ASP A 230 9.41 -5.71 5.56
C ASP A 230 10.66 -5.51 4.74
N CYS A 231 11.13 -4.27 4.70
CA CYS A 231 12.36 -3.90 4.04
C CYS A 231 13.13 -2.91 4.92
N LEU A 232 14.34 -3.30 5.32
CA LEU A 232 15.25 -2.45 6.05
C LEU A 232 16.11 -1.66 5.04
N VAL A 233 15.85 -0.36 4.93
CA VAL A 233 16.48 0.55 3.97
C VAL A 233 17.51 1.42 4.67
N GLU A 234 18.73 1.44 4.14
CA GLU A 234 19.78 2.37 4.53
C GLU A 234 19.84 3.55 3.56
N VAL A 235 19.69 4.75 4.11
CA VAL A 235 19.81 6.02 3.41
C VAL A 235 21.09 6.72 3.86
N SER A 236 21.97 7.04 2.90
CA SER A 236 23.21 7.79 3.14
C SER A 236 22.98 9.28 3.26
#